data_AF-A0A7K1U225-F1
#
_entry.id   AF-A0A7K1U225-F1
#
_cell.length_a   1.000
_cell.length_b   1.000
_cell.length_c   1.000
_cell.angle_alpha   90.00
_cell.angle_beta   90.00
_cell.angle_gamma   90.00
#
_symmetry.space_group_name_H-M   'P 1'
#
loop_
_entity.id
_entity.type
_entity.pdbx_description
1 polymer ?
#
loop_
_entity_poly.entity_id
_entity_poly.type
_entity_poly.pdbx_seq_one_letter_code
_entity_poly.pdbx_strand_id
1 'polypeptide(L)'
;MLLSILSCSKTETTSPAEPDQQKVTATDYRQEMRNFVIGISQYAKAKNSQFAIIPQNGIELITSNGESDGTLVQAYVNAIDGVGQEDLFFGYDEDNQPTPSADNLYIREFLNRIKTAKKVMVTDYCSGKTNMDKSYSSNNSNGYISFAADQRDLNNIPAYPAQPYGVNTNNITSLSQAKNFLYLINPEKFSSKKQFIDSVKTKNYDVILMDLFLNDVAFTATEIDQLKTKANGGKRLVICYMSIGEAEDYRYYWQSTWRVGNPPFIVAENPDWPGNYKVQYWNADWKSIIYGNDASYTKKLIDSHFDGAYLDIIDGFEYFENN
;
A
#
# COMPACT_ATOMS: atom_id res chain seq x y z
N MET A 1 8.19 11.51 -92.03
CA MET A 1 7.12 10.78 -91.33
C MET A 1 7.81 10.02 -90.21
N LEU A 2 7.89 10.56 -88.98
CA LEU A 2 6.99 10.21 -87.85
C LEU A 2 6.78 8.68 -87.78
N LEU A 3 7.16 7.94 -86.74
CA LEU A 3 6.99 8.22 -85.32
C LEU A 3 7.95 7.35 -84.48
N SER A 4 8.49 7.95 -83.43
CA SER A 4 9.22 7.30 -82.33
C SER A 4 8.29 6.46 -81.44
N ILE A 5 8.78 5.36 -80.88
CA ILE A 5 8.34 4.86 -79.58
C ILE A 5 9.57 4.36 -78.81
N LEU A 6 9.94 5.11 -77.77
CA LEU A 6 10.88 4.74 -76.72
C LEU A 6 10.15 3.98 -75.60
N SER A 7 10.95 3.34 -74.72
CA SER A 7 10.72 3.11 -73.28
C SER A 7 10.31 1.68 -72.91
N CYS A 8 10.81 1.05 -71.85
CA CYS A 8 12.02 1.18 -71.02
C CYS A 8 12.06 -0.12 -70.18
N SER A 9 13.26 -0.63 -69.97
CA SER A 9 13.58 -1.73 -69.06
C SER A 9 13.33 -1.29 -67.61
N LYS A 10 12.58 -2.09 -66.84
CA LYS A 10 12.43 -1.89 -65.39
C LYS A 10 13.78 -2.14 -64.71
N THR A 11 14.34 -1.07 -64.14
CA THR A 11 15.40 -1.11 -63.14
C THR A 11 14.73 -1.32 -61.78
N GLU A 12 15.13 -2.38 -61.07
CA GLU A 12 14.77 -2.58 -59.66
C GLU A 12 15.52 -1.54 -58.82
N THR A 13 14.80 -0.49 -58.41
CA THR A 13 15.26 0.43 -57.37
C THR A 13 15.07 -0.25 -56.01
N THR A 14 16.16 -0.64 -55.37
CA THR A 14 16.20 -0.96 -53.94
C THR A 14 15.86 0.29 -53.14
N SER A 15 14.66 0.32 -52.54
CA SER A 15 14.30 1.35 -51.56
C SER A 15 15.23 1.27 -50.34
N PRO A 16 15.63 2.40 -49.75
CA PRO A 16 16.34 2.39 -48.48
C PRO A 16 15.42 1.83 -47.39
N ALA A 17 15.96 0.93 -46.57
CA ALA A 17 15.27 0.38 -45.41
C ALA A 17 14.75 1.51 -44.52
N GLU A 18 13.45 1.46 -44.20
CA GLU A 18 12.85 2.29 -43.18
C GLU A 18 13.62 2.10 -41.86
N PRO A 19 13.91 3.17 -41.10
CA PRO A 19 14.51 3.03 -39.79
C PRO A 19 13.57 2.20 -38.92
N ASP A 20 14.12 1.11 -38.38
CA ASP A 20 13.50 0.21 -37.42
C ASP A 20 12.79 1.05 -36.34
N GLN A 21 11.47 1.13 -36.41
CA GLN A 21 10.68 1.75 -35.37
C GLN A 21 10.92 0.90 -34.12
N GLN A 22 11.78 1.39 -33.22
CA GLN A 22 11.88 0.85 -31.87
C GLN A 22 10.46 0.75 -31.33
N LYS A 23 9.93 -0.47 -31.30
CA LYS A 23 8.68 -0.80 -30.69
C LYS A 23 8.86 -0.49 -29.22
N VAL A 24 8.48 0.73 -28.81
CA VAL A 24 8.42 1.12 -27.40
C VAL A 24 7.49 0.09 -26.78
N THR A 25 8.06 -0.89 -26.08
CA THR A 25 7.27 -1.86 -25.34
C THR A 25 6.47 -1.06 -24.32
N ALA A 26 5.14 -1.12 -24.42
CA ALA A 26 4.27 -0.51 -23.43
C ALA A 26 4.73 -0.94 -22.03
N THR A 27 4.84 0.02 -21.11
CA THR A 27 5.25 -0.25 -19.74
C THR A 27 4.25 -1.19 -19.08
N ASP A 28 4.72 -2.31 -18.53
CA ASP A 28 3.90 -3.18 -17.70
C ASP A 28 3.82 -2.56 -16.29
N TYR A 29 2.82 -1.72 -16.08
CA TYR A 29 2.62 -0.94 -14.85
C TYR A 29 2.43 -1.84 -13.63
N ARG A 30 1.73 -2.98 -13.78
CA ARG A 30 1.59 -3.99 -12.72
C ARG A 30 2.94 -4.60 -12.36
N GLN A 31 3.74 -4.99 -13.35
CA GLN A 31 5.07 -5.55 -13.09
C GLN A 31 6.01 -4.54 -12.47
N GLU A 32 5.93 -3.27 -12.85
CA GLU A 32 6.73 -2.22 -12.22
C GLU A 32 6.37 -1.99 -10.75
N MET A 33 5.08 -2.05 -10.38
CA MET A 33 4.67 -1.97 -8.98
C MET A 33 5.14 -3.20 -8.20
N ARG A 34 5.03 -4.40 -8.78
CA ARG A 34 5.61 -5.62 -8.19
C ARG A 34 7.11 -5.47 -7.95
N ASN A 35 7.87 -5.01 -8.95
CA ASN A 35 9.31 -4.78 -8.84
C ASN A 35 9.64 -3.77 -7.74
N PHE A 36 8.82 -2.73 -7.60
CA PHE A 36 9.01 -1.70 -6.59
C PHE A 36 8.84 -2.26 -5.17
N VAL A 37 7.74 -2.96 -4.89
CA VAL A 37 7.50 -3.61 -3.60
C VAL A 37 8.58 -4.65 -3.29
N ILE A 38 9.01 -5.44 -4.29
CA ILE A 38 10.11 -6.40 -4.14
C ILE A 38 11.41 -5.67 -3.74
N GLY A 39 11.73 -4.55 -4.39
CA GLY A 39 12.91 -3.74 -4.08
C GLY A 39 12.89 -3.16 -2.66
N ILE A 40 11.74 -2.61 -2.23
CA ILE A 40 11.53 -2.14 -0.85
C ILE A 40 11.75 -3.29 0.14
N SER A 41 11.13 -4.44 -0.12
CA SER A 41 11.25 -5.63 0.73
C SER A 41 12.68 -6.12 0.85
N GLN A 42 13.41 -6.27 -0.26
CA GLN A 42 14.80 -6.68 -0.26
C GLN A 42 15.68 -5.71 0.54
N TYR A 43 15.53 -4.40 0.32
CA TYR A 43 16.30 -3.39 1.02
C TYR A 43 16.03 -3.38 2.53
N ALA A 44 14.76 -3.46 2.94
CA ALA A 44 14.37 -3.47 4.33
C ALA A 44 14.82 -4.75 5.03
N LYS A 45 14.57 -5.92 4.42
CA LYS A 45 14.88 -7.23 5.00
C LYS A 45 16.38 -7.53 5.05
N ALA A 46 17.19 -6.88 4.22
CA ALA A 46 18.66 -6.91 4.34
C ALA A 46 19.18 -6.23 5.61
N LYS A 47 18.42 -5.28 6.19
CA LYS A 47 18.77 -4.56 7.43
C LYS A 47 18.08 -5.15 8.65
N ASN A 48 16.82 -5.56 8.50
CA ASN A 48 16.04 -6.22 9.53
C ASN A 48 15.23 -7.35 8.87
N SER A 49 15.67 -8.60 9.01
CA SER A 49 15.04 -9.76 8.37
C SER A 49 13.60 -10.02 8.82
N GLN A 50 13.15 -9.39 9.91
CA GLN A 50 11.78 -9.48 10.42
C GLN A 50 10.90 -8.30 10.01
N PHE A 51 11.44 -7.32 9.25
CA PHE A 51 10.68 -6.14 8.82
C PHE A 51 9.54 -6.55 7.88
N ALA A 52 8.30 -6.33 8.33
CA ALA A 52 7.10 -6.73 7.61
C ALA A 52 6.81 -5.80 6.44
N ILE A 53 6.41 -6.37 5.29
CA ILE A 53 5.97 -5.63 4.10
C ILE A 53 4.52 -5.99 3.80
N ILE A 54 3.65 -4.97 3.80
CA ILE A 54 2.20 -5.15 3.70
C ILE A 54 1.64 -4.16 2.66
N PRO A 55 1.49 -4.54 1.38
CA PRO A 55 0.75 -3.74 0.40
C PRO A 55 -0.73 -3.63 0.78
N GLN A 56 -1.31 -2.44 0.60
CA GLN A 56 -2.73 -2.13 0.77
C GLN A 56 -3.42 -2.03 -0.60
N ASN A 57 -4.57 -2.68 -0.74
CA ASN A 57 -5.35 -2.76 -1.98
C ASN A 57 -4.51 -3.35 -3.14
N GLY A 58 -4.92 -3.14 -4.41
CA GLY A 58 -4.21 -3.64 -5.60
C GLY A 58 -3.90 -5.15 -5.57
N ILE A 59 -4.84 -5.95 -5.05
CA ILE A 59 -4.65 -7.37 -4.77
C ILE A 59 -4.38 -8.19 -6.04
N GLU A 60 -4.77 -7.68 -7.21
CA GLU A 60 -4.52 -8.18 -8.56
C GLU A 60 -3.03 -8.46 -8.80
N LEU A 61 -2.14 -7.70 -8.15
CA LEU A 61 -0.70 -7.85 -8.32
C LEU A 61 -0.18 -9.22 -7.86
N ILE A 62 -0.95 -10.00 -7.10
CA ILE A 62 -0.56 -11.38 -6.75
C ILE A 62 -0.57 -12.30 -7.97
N THR A 63 -1.21 -11.93 -9.09
CA THR A 63 -1.31 -12.75 -10.30
C THR A 63 -0.64 -12.10 -11.51
N SER A 64 -0.22 -12.92 -12.46
CA SER A 64 0.55 -12.46 -13.63
C SER A 64 -0.29 -11.72 -14.66
N ASN A 65 -1.60 -12.00 -14.71
CA ASN A 65 -2.54 -11.43 -15.68
C ASN A 65 -3.55 -10.46 -15.04
N GLY A 66 -3.47 -10.23 -13.72
CA GLY A 66 -4.41 -9.40 -12.99
C GLY A 66 -5.76 -10.06 -12.71
N GLU A 67 -5.97 -11.33 -13.10
CA GLU A 67 -7.22 -12.06 -12.90
C GLU A 67 -7.14 -12.97 -11.68
N SER A 68 -8.29 -13.24 -11.05
CA SER A 68 -8.37 -14.01 -9.80
C SER A 68 -7.96 -15.47 -9.98
N ASP A 69 -8.05 -16.02 -11.19
CA ASP A 69 -7.62 -17.37 -11.56
C ASP A 69 -6.19 -17.44 -12.14
N GLY A 70 -5.52 -16.30 -12.30
CA GLY A 70 -4.21 -16.17 -12.91
C GLY A 70 -3.09 -16.91 -12.19
N THR A 71 -1.94 -17.10 -12.84
CA THR A 71 -0.78 -17.70 -12.17
C THR A 71 -0.24 -16.75 -11.10
N LEU A 72 0.03 -17.27 -9.89
CA LEU A 72 0.61 -16.45 -8.81
C LEU A 72 2.02 -15.98 -9.20
N VAL A 73 2.29 -14.68 -9.02
CA VAL A 73 3.63 -14.12 -9.18
C VAL A 73 4.43 -14.40 -7.90
N GLN A 74 5.05 -15.58 -7.85
CA GLN A 74 5.67 -16.09 -6.62
C GLN A 74 6.75 -15.17 -6.05
N ALA A 75 7.49 -14.45 -6.91
CA ALA A 75 8.48 -13.46 -6.46
C ALA A 75 7.85 -12.33 -5.63
N TYR A 76 6.69 -11.82 -6.08
CA TYR A 76 5.94 -10.79 -5.36
C TYR A 76 5.32 -11.34 -4.08
N VAL A 77 4.63 -12.49 -4.16
CA VAL A 77 4.02 -13.15 -3.00
C VAL A 77 5.08 -13.47 -1.93
N ASN A 78 6.28 -13.88 -2.32
CA ASN A 78 7.38 -14.15 -1.37
C ASN A 78 7.95 -12.88 -0.73
N ALA A 79 7.88 -11.73 -1.39
CA ALA A 79 8.42 -10.48 -0.88
C ALA A 79 7.57 -9.89 0.26
N ILE A 80 6.27 -10.15 0.27
CA ILE A 80 5.30 -9.58 1.23
C ILE A 80 5.03 -10.53 2.41
N ASP A 81 4.58 -9.99 3.55
CA ASP A 81 4.26 -10.76 4.76
C ASP A 81 2.74 -10.81 5.05
N GLY A 82 2.01 -9.85 4.50
CA GLY A 82 0.57 -9.75 4.56
C GLY A 82 0.04 -8.86 3.44
N VAL A 83 -1.28 -8.65 3.43
CA VAL A 83 -1.96 -7.68 2.59
C VAL A 83 -2.96 -6.91 3.42
N GLY A 84 -3.08 -5.62 3.15
CA GLY A 84 -4.15 -4.76 3.59
C GLY A 84 -5.24 -4.70 2.54
N GLN A 85 -6.50 -4.70 2.95
CA GLN A 85 -7.65 -4.47 2.08
C GLN A 85 -8.61 -3.53 2.78
N GLU A 86 -8.94 -2.43 2.13
CA GLU A 86 -10.04 -1.59 2.57
C GLU A 86 -11.36 -2.03 1.95
N ASP A 87 -12.42 -1.74 2.70
CA ASP A 87 -13.79 -1.63 2.21
C ASP A 87 -14.36 -2.92 1.66
N LEU A 88 -13.95 -4.03 2.29
CA LEU A 88 -14.29 -5.35 1.82
C LEU A 88 -15.75 -5.69 2.07
N PHE A 89 -16.24 -5.51 3.30
CA PHE A 89 -17.61 -5.82 3.67
C PHE A 89 -18.45 -4.58 3.94
N PHE A 90 -17.83 -3.46 4.33
CA PHE A 90 -18.52 -2.17 4.46
C PHE A 90 -17.62 -1.02 4.06
N GLY A 91 -18.21 0.00 3.44
CA GLY A 91 -17.53 1.27 3.16
C GLY A 91 -17.10 1.47 1.71
N TYR A 92 -17.41 0.57 0.77
CA TYR A 92 -16.87 0.69 -0.60
C TYR A 92 -17.39 1.92 -1.35
N ASP A 93 -18.71 2.01 -1.55
CA ASP A 93 -19.32 3.19 -2.19
C ASP A 93 -19.57 4.32 -1.18
N GLU A 94 -20.03 3.95 0.02
CA GLU A 94 -20.38 4.87 1.10
C GLU A 94 -20.07 4.25 2.46
N ASP A 95 -19.61 5.09 3.40
CA ASP A 95 -19.38 4.70 4.79
C ASP A 95 -20.62 4.07 5.41
N ASN A 96 -20.39 3.05 6.24
CA ASN A 96 -21.41 2.33 6.99
C ASN A 96 -22.47 1.60 6.13
N GLN A 97 -22.27 1.52 4.80
CA GLN A 97 -23.07 0.69 3.91
C GLN A 97 -22.35 -0.62 3.56
N PRO A 98 -23.07 -1.73 3.35
CA PRO A 98 -22.47 -2.96 2.87
C PRO A 98 -21.81 -2.75 1.50
N THR A 99 -20.58 -3.24 1.35
CA THR A 99 -19.91 -3.32 0.05
C THR A 99 -20.77 -4.12 -0.94
N PRO A 100 -20.94 -3.68 -2.20
CA PRO A 100 -21.72 -4.43 -3.17
C PRO A 100 -21.17 -5.86 -3.32
N SER A 101 -22.07 -6.81 -3.52
CA SER A 101 -21.70 -8.24 -3.48
C SER A 101 -20.73 -8.65 -4.58
N ALA A 102 -20.74 -7.94 -5.71
CA ALA A 102 -19.84 -8.21 -6.83
C ALA A 102 -18.40 -7.83 -6.45
N ASP A 103 -18.17 -6.61 -5.93
CA ASP A 103 -16.87 -6.12 -5.49
C ASP A 103 -16.33 -6.95 -4.32
N ASN A 104 -17.18 -7.27 -3.32
CA ASN A 104 -16.80 -8.15 -2.22
C ASN A 104 -16.33 -9.52 -2.72
N LEU A 105 -17.05 -10.12 -3.67
CA LEU A 105 -16.72 -11.43 -4.21
C LEU A 105 -15.41 -11.38 -5.00
N TYR A 106 -15.30 -10.42 -5.92
CA TYR A 106 -14.11 -10.21 -6.76
C TYR A 106 -12.84 -10.11 -5.91
N ILE A 107 -12.81 -9.21 -4.93
CA ILE A 107 -11.65 -9.02 -4.05
C ILE A 107 -11.36 -10.30 -3.24
N ARG A 108 -12.41 -10.95 -2.70
CA ARG A 108 -12.23 -12.18 -1.91
C ARG A 108 -11.69 -13.34 -2.71
N GLU A 109 -11.97 -13.44 -4.00
CA GLU A 109 -11.39 -14.48 -4.85
C GLU A 109 -9.87 -14.42 -4.84
N PHE A 110 -9.26 -13.22 -4.91
CA PHE A 110 -7.82 -13.06 -4.77
C PHE A 110 -7.32 -13.32 -3.34
N LEU A 111 -7.93 -12.69 -2.32
CA LEU A 111 -7.49 -12.82 -0.92
C LEU A 111 -7.47 -14.29 -0.46
N ASN A 112 -8.46 -15.06 -0.89
CA ASN A 112 -8.57 -16.49 -0.58
C ASN A 112 -7.39 -17.32 -1.09
N ARG A 113 -6.68 -16.87 -2.12
CA ARG A 113 -5.54 -17.60 -2.71
C ARG A 113 -4.28 -17.51 -1.85
N ILE A 114 -4.17 -16.49 -1.01
CA ILE A 114 -2.95 -16.23 -0.24
C ILE A 114 -3.15 -16.27 1.28
N LYS A 115 -4.39 -16.26 1.78
CA LYS A 115 -4.68 -16.17 3.23
C LYS A 115 -4.10 -17.28 4.11
N THR A 116 -3.73 -18.42 3.53
CA THR A 116 -3.06 -19.51 4.26
C THR A 116 -1.57 -19.27 4.43
N ALA A 117 -0.96 -18.47 3.56
CA ALA A 117 0.47 -18.16 3.54
C ALA A 117 0.79 -16.73 4.01
N LYS A 118 -0.17 -15.81 3.91
CA LYS A 118 -0.03 -14.38 4.21
C LYS A 118 -1.13 -13.90 5.14
N LYS A 119 -0.83 -12.93 6.00
CA LYS A 119 -1.84 -12.31 6.86
C LYS A 119 -2.71 -11.38 6.02
N VAL A 120 -4.02 -11.62 5.99
CA VAL A 120 -5.00 -10.69 5.39
C VAL A 120 -5.55 -9.80 6.49
N MET A 121 -5.39 -8.48 6.32
CA MET A 121 -5.80 -7.42 7.23
C MET A 121 -6.87 -6.58 6.54
N VAL A 122 -8.09 -6.57 7.07
CA VAL A 122 -9.22 -5.85 6.45
C VAL A 122 -9.65 -4.67 7.29
N THR A 123 -9.71 -3.49 6.69
CA THR A 123 -10.34 -2.31 7.28
C THR A 123 -11.70 -2.12 6.62
N ASP A 124 -12.76 -2.07 7.41
CA ASP A 124 -14.10 -1.71 6.93
C ASP A 124 -14.52 -0.38 7.55
N TYR A 125 -15.04 0.56 6.76
CA TYR A 125 -15.61 1.81 7.29
C TYR A 125 -17.07 1.61 7.67
N CYS A 126 -17.30 1.32 8.95
CA CYS A 126 -18.65 1.14 9.49
C CYS A 126 -18.76 1.55 10.97
N SER A 127 -19.96 1.95 11.35
CA SER A 127 -20.25 2.47 12.69
C SER A 127 -21.50 1.83 13.28
N GLY A 128 -21.61 1.94 14.60
CA GLY A 128 -22.69 1.31 15.35
C GLY A 128 -22.50 -0.20 15.54
N LYS A 129 -22.97 -0.69 16.68
CA LYS A 129 -22.73 -2.06 17.15
C LYS A 129 -23.07 -3.13 16.11
N THR A 130 -24.22 -3.00 15.45
CA THR A 130 -24.72 -3.99 14.48
C THR A 130 -23.79 -4.18 13.29
N ASN A 131 -23.36 -3.07 12.64
CA ASN A 131 -22.53 -3.15 11.45
C ASN A 131 -21.10 -3.53 11.80
N MET A 132 -20.55 -2.98 12.90
CA MET A 132 -19.21 -3.36 13.37
C MET A 132 -19.14 -4.85 13.73
N ASP A 133 -20.12 -5.39 14.46
CA ASP A 133 -20.18 -6.84 14.77
C ASP A 133 -20.29 -7.69 13.50
N LYS A 134 -21.05 -7.22 12.50
CA LYS A 134 -21.17 -7.90 11.21
C LYS A 134 -19.87 -7.85 10.41
N SER A 135 -19.16 -6.71 10.37
CA SER A 135 -17.82 -6.61 9.78
C SER A 135 -16.86 -7.61 10.43
N TYR A 136 -16.73 -7.59 11.76
CA TYR A 136 -15.82 -8.49 12.47
C TYR A 136 -16.14 -9.97 12.23
N SER A 137 -17.42 -10.35 12.33
CA SER A 137 -17.84 -11.75 12.13
C SER A 137 -17.69 -12.22 10.68
N SER A 138 -17.99 -11.38 9.69
CA SER A 138 -17.79 -11.69 8.26
C SER A 138 -16.32 -11.90 7.91
N ASN A 139 -15.45 -10.99 8.39
CA ASN A 139 -14.00 -11.10 8.19
C ASN A 139 -13.42 -12.35 8.87
N ASN A 140 -13.77 -12.58 10.14
CA ASN A 140 -13.28 -13.74 10.88
C ASN A 140 -13.72 -15.07 10.26
N SER A 141 -14.96 -15.15 9.76
CA SER A 141 -15.46 -16.35 9.07
C SER A 141 -14.72 -16.63 7.75
N ASN A 142 -14.07 -15.63 7.18
CA ASN A 142 -13.21 -15.76 6.00
C ASN A 142 -11.74 -16.03 6.32
N GLY A 143 -11.36 -16.01 7.60
CA GLY A 143 -9.98 -16.21 8.05
C GLY A 143 -9.15 -14.92 8.03
N TYR A 144 -9.78 -13.76 8.02
CA TYR A 144 -9.12 -12.45 8.02
C TYR A 144 -9.11 -11.85 9.43
N ILE A 145 -8.09 -11.06 9.75
CA ILE A 145 -8.15 -10.15 10.90
C ILE A 145 -8.71 -8.81 10.41
N SER A 146 -9.49 -8.12 11.23
CA SER A 146 -10.12 -6.88 10.79
C SER A 146 -10.13 -5.77 11.83
N PHE A 147 -10.32 -4.55 11.32
CA PHE A 147 -10.56 -3.34 12.07
C PHE A 147 -11.80 -2.65 11.47
N ALA A 148 -12.84 -2.47 12.28
CA ALA A 148 -13.99 -1.66 11.89
C ALA A 148 -13.71 -0.21 12.30
N ALA A 149 -13.43 0.64 11.32
CA ALA A 149 -13.18 2.06 11.51
C ALA A 149 -14.51 2.82 11.49
N ASP A 150 -14.82 3.57 12.55
CA ASP A 150 -16.04 4.39 12.62
C ASP A 150 -15.86 5.79 12.01
N GLN A 151 -14.65 6.12 11.55
CA GLN A 151 -14.29 7.35 10.84
C GLN A 151 -13.31 6.99 9.70
N ARG A 152 -13.65 7.36 8.45
CA ARG A 152 -12.76 7.17 7.30
C ARG A 152 -11.44 7.91 7.41
N ASP A 153 -11.44 9.04 8.11
CA ASP A 153 -10.21 9.79 8.36
C ASP A 153 -9.18 9.02 9.20
N LEU A 154 -9.52 7.88 9.83
CA LEU A 154 -8.58 7.10 10.65
C LEU A 154 -7.84 7.95 11.71
N ASN A 155 -8.56 8.91 12.32
CA ASN A 155 -8.01 9.87 13.27
C ASN A 155 -8.52 9.67 14.72
N ASN A 156 -9.10 8.51 15.00
CA ASN A 156 -9.56 8.13 16.32
C ASN A 156 -9.32 6.63 16.62
N ILE A 157 -9.38 6.29 17.90
CA ILE A 157 -9.56 4.89 18.34
C ILE A 157 -11.05 4.70 18.62
N PRO A 158 -11.77 3.84 17.86
CA PRO A 158 -13.19 3.63 18.06
C PRO A 158 -13.52 3.23 19.51
N ALA A 159 -14.64 3.74 20.03
CA ALA A 159 -15.10 3.40 21.39
C ALA A 159 -15.67 1.98 21.46
N TYR A 160 -16.18 1.46 20.35
CA TYR A 160 -16.68 0.10 20.20
C TYR A 160 -15.80 -0.69 19.22
N PRO A 161 -15.53 -1.99 19.48
CA PRO A 161 -15.79 -2.70 20.72
C PRO A 161 -14.88 -2.19 21.87
N ALA A 162 -15.33 -2.36 23.12
CA ALA A 162 -14.58 -1.89 24.29
C ALA A 162 -13.19 -2.57 24.43
N GLN A 163 -13.05 -3.78 23.88
CA GLN A 163 -11.78 -4.47 23.66
C GLN A 163 -11.67 -4.84 22.17
N PRO A 164 -10.46 -4.82 21.59
CA PRO A 164 -10.25 -5.26 20.21
C PRO A 164 -10.90 -6.62 19.94
N TYR A 165 -11.57 -6.76 18.80
CA TYR A 165 -12.01 -8.07 18.34
C TYR A 165 -10.79 -9.00 18.19
N GLY A 166 -10.86 -10.26 18.60
CA GLY A 166 -9.69 -11.15 18.56
C GLY A 166 -8.58 -10.84 19.57
N VAL A 167 -8.88 -10.10 20.66
CA VAL A 167 -7.93 -9.80 21.73
C VAL A 167 -7.27 -11.06 22.29
N ASN A 168 -5.97 -10.99 22.57
CA ASN A 168 -5.21 -12.08 23.16
C ASN A 168 -3.99 -11.59 23.94
N THR A 169 -3.41 -12.48 24.74
CA THR A 169 -2.27 -12.21 25.64
C THR A 169 -0.91 -12.60 25.04
N ASN A 170 -0.87 -13.12 23.81
CA ASN A 170 0.37 -13.60 23.23
C ASN A 170 1.34 -12.45 22.95
N ASN A 171 2.64 -12.74 23.01
CA ASN A 171 3.64 -11.86 22.41
C ASN A 171 3.59 -12.03 20.89
N ILE A 172 3.47 -10.91 20.18
CA ILE A 172 3.47 -10.88 18.72
C ILE A 172 4.86 -10.45 18.25
N THR A 173 5.58 -11.38 17.64
CA THR A 173 6.94 -11.21 17.11
C THR A 173 6.99 -11.34 15.59
N SER A 174 5.87 -11.69 14.95
CA SER A 174 5.72 -11.72 13.49
C SER A 174 4.27 -11.45 13.09
N LEU A 175 4.05 -10.89 11.90
CA LEU A 175 2.72 -10.53 11.43
C LEU A 175 1.75 -11.71 11.36
N SER A 176 2.25 -12.91 11.04
CA SER A 176 1.46 -14.15 11.00
C SER A 176 0.75 -14.48 12.32
N GLN A 177 1.30 -14.05 13.46
CA GLN A 177 0.75 -14.30 14.79
C GLN A 177 -0.38 -13.33 15.18
N ALA A 178 -0.47 -12.18 14.51
CA ALA A 178 -1.46 -11.16 14.84
C ALA A 178 -2.89 -11.67 14.67
N LYS A 179 -3.75 -11.29 15.62
CA LYS A 179 -5.18 -11.61 15.61
C LYS A 179 -6.07 -10.38 15.46
N ASN A 180 -5.51 -9.19 15.54
CA ASN A 180 -6.22 -7.91 15.45
C ASN A 180 -5.23 -6.77 15.16
N PHE A 181 -5.74 -5.61 14.75
CA PHE A 181 -4.91 -4.42 14.53
C PHE A 181 -5.70 -3.15 14.74
N LEU A 182 -4.99 -2.05 14.98
CA LEU A 182 -5.50 -0.68 14.97
C LEU A 182 -4.98 0.01 13.71
N TYR A 183 -5.85 0.71 13.00
CA TYR A 183 -5.46 1.59 11.90
C TYR A 183 -5.70 3.05 12.28
N LEU A 184 -4.63 3.81 12.49
CA LEU A 184 -4.65 5.18 13.02
C LEU A 184 -3.50 5.99 12.42
N ILE A 185 -3.69 6.50 11.20
CA ILE A 185 -2.65 7.18 10.42
C ILE A 185 -2.77 8.70 10.41
N ASN A 186 -3.89 9.25 10.88
CA ASN A 186 -4.10 10.69 10.98
C ASN A 186 -4.18 11.09 12.46
N PRO A 187 -3.04 11.19 13.17
CA PRO A 187 -3.03 11.44 14.61
C PRO A 187 -3.17 12.93 14.97
N GLU A 188 -3.60 13.81 14.07
CA GLU A 188 -3.67 15.27 14.29
C GLU A 188 -4.62 15.67 15.43
N LYS A 189 -5.61 14.81 15.75
CA LYS A 189 -6.51 15.00 16.90
C LYS A 189 -5.81 14.80 18.25
N PHE A 190 -4.60 14.24 18.27
CA PHE A 190 -3.78 14.13 19.49
C PHE A 190 -2.89 15.38 19.63
N SER A 191 -3.02 16.07 20.76
CA SER A 191 -2.28 17.30 21.06
C SER A 191 -0.75 17.11 21.17
N SER A 192 -0.28 15.86 21.32
CA SER A 192 1.14 15.54 21.39
C SER A 192 1.42 14.06 21.11
N LYS A 193 2.65 13.73 20.70
CA LYS A 193 3.16 12.36 20.61
C LYS A 193 2.97 11.58 21.91
N LYS A 194 3.16 12.22 23.07
CA LYS A 194 2.92 11.59 24.37
C LYS A 194 1.45 11.20 24.57
N GLN A 195 0.50 12.08 24.24
CA GLN A 195 -0.92 11.76 24.35
C GLN A 195 -1.31 10.61 23.42
N PHE A 196 -0.79 10.61 22.18
CA PHE A 196 -0.97 9.51 21.22
C PHE A 196 -0.47 8.18 21.80
N ILE A 197 0.79 8.15 22.25
CA ILE A 197 1.43 6.96 22.82
C ILE A 197 0.67 6.44 24.04
N ASP A 198 0.33 7.32 24.99
CA ASP A 198 -0.39 6.93 26.20
C ASP A 198 -1.76 6.32 25.85
N SER A 199 -2.47 6.90 24.87
CA SER A 199 -3.77 6.42 24.41
C SER A 199 -3.68 5.01 23.80
N VAL A 200 -2.73 4.79 22.89
CA VAL A 200 -2.51 3.50 22.22
C VAL A 200 -2.04 2.41 23.21
N LYS A 201 -1.23 2.77 24.20
CA LYS A 201 -0.75 1.85 25.25
C LYS A 201 -1.85 1.31 26.15
N THR A 202 -3.00 2.00 26.24
CA THR A 202 -4.16 1.48 27.00
C THR A 202 -4.94 0.37 26.27
N LYS A 203 -4.63 0.13 24.99
CA LYS A 203 -5.35 -0.86 24.16
C LYS A 203 -4.57 -2.17 24.09
N ASN A 204 -5.23 -3.24 23.64
CA ASN A 204 -4.63 -4.58 23.49
C ASN A 204 -4.54 -5.01 22.01
N TYR A 205 -4.26 -4.08 21.11
CA TYR A 205 -4.02 -4.41 19.71
C TYR A 205 -2.69 -5.16 19.51
N ASP A 206 -2.65 -6.10 18.57
CA ASP A 206 -1.45 -6.89 18.23
C ASP A 206 -0.55 -6.19 17.20
N VAL A 207 -1.14 -5.32 16.38
CA VAL A 207 -0.45 -4.48 15.40
C VAL A 207 -1.02 -3.06 15.50
N ILE A 208 -0.14 -2.06 15.49
CA ILE A 208 -0.52 -0.66 15.29
C ILE A 208 -0.05 -0.24 13.90
N LEU A 209 -0.98 0.14 13.04
CA LEU A 209 -0.69 0.86 11.80
C LEU A 209 -0.80 2.35 12.10
N MET A 210 0.28 3.09 11.89
CA MET A 210 0.34 4.53 12.17
C MET A 210 1.29 5.24 11.22
N ASP A 211 1.21 6.57 11.17
CA ASP A 211 2.16 7.39 10.42
C ASP A 211 3.50 7.58 11.15
N LEU A 212 4.57 7.89 10.41
CA LEU A 212 5.87 8.26 11.00
C LEU A 212 5.81 9.62 11.72
N PHE A 213 4.87 10.48 11.37
CA PHE A 213 4.80 11.86 11.80
C PHE A 213 3.54 12.14 12.62
N LEU A 214 3.67 13.11 13.53
CA LEU A 214 2.53 13.79 14.15
C LEU A 214 2.81 15.28 14.02
N ASN A 215 1.94 16.01 13.31
CA ASN A 215 2.11 17.42 13.00
C ASN A 215 3.52 17.73 12.47
N ASP A 216 3.94 17.03 11.41
CA ASP A 216 5.24 17.13 10.72
C ASP A 216 6.48 16.75 11.55
N VAL A 217 6.30 16.32 12.81
CA VAL A 217 7.40 15.87 13.67
C VAL A 217 7.45 14.36 13.70
N ALA A 218 8.55 13.79 13.23
CA ALA A 218 8.76 12.35 13.24
C ALA A 218 8.77 11.77 14.67
N PHE A 219 8.20 10.59 14.83
CA PHE A 219 8.41 9.74 16.01
C PHE A 219 9.86 9.22 16.02
N THR A 220 10.48 9.27 17.19
CA THR A 220 11.82 8.74 17.45
C THR A 220 11.76 7.24 17.76
N ALA A 221 12.90 6.55 17.62
CA ALA A 221 13.05 5.14 18.00
C ALA A 221 12.51 4.84 19.42
N THR A 222 12.86 5.66 20.41
CA THR A 222 12.38 5.49 21.79
C THR A 222 10.87 5.64 21.92
N GLU A 223 10.25 6.55 21.15
CA GLU A 223 8.79 6.73 21.15
C GLU A 223 8.08 5.55 20.49
N ILE A 224 8.63 5.01 19.39
CA ILE A 224 8.11 3.79 18.76
C ILE A 224 8.25 2.59 19.69
N ASP A 225 9.38 2.44 20.38
CA ASP A 225 9.60 1.35 21.34
C ASP A 225 8.60 1.38 22.51
N GLN A 226 8.11 2.56 22.91
CA GLN A 226 7.06 2.69 23.93
C GLN A 226 5.72 2.09 23.49
N LEU A 227 5.45 2.04 22.18
CA LEU A 227 4.21 1.50 21.60
C LEU A 227 4.25 -0.03 21.49
N LYS A 228 5.43 -0.67 21.51
CA LYS A 228 5.61 -2.13 21.30
C LYS A 228 5.12 -3.03 22.43
N THR A 229 4.49 -2.47 23.47
CA THR A 229 3.93 -3.23 24.60
C THR A 229 2.43 -2.94 24.74
N LYS A 230 1.64 -4.01 24.77
CA LYS A 230 0.20 -3.99 24.99
C LYS A 230 -0.15 -3.58 26.42
N ALA A 231 -1.38 -3.13 26.65
CA ALA A 231 -1.88 -2.84 28.00
C ALA A 231 -1.76 -4.05 28.94
N ASN A 232 -1.95 -5.27 28.39
CA ASN A 232 -1.80 -6.52 29.13
C ASN A 232 -0.34 -7.01 29.30
N GLY A 233 0.65 -6.22 28.88
CA GLY A 233 2.08 -6.53 29.00
C GLY A 233 2.65 -7.38 27.85
N GLY A 234 1.83 -7.93 26.97
CA GLY A 234 2.29 -8.66 25.79
C GLY A 234 2.98 -7.76 24.76
N LYS A 235 3.83 -8.32 23.91
CA LYS A 235 4.47 -7.59 22.80
C LYS A 235 3.55 -7.45 21.59
N ARG A 236 3.70 -6.36 20.86
CA ARG A 236 2.98 -6.04 19.61
C ARG A 236 3.94 -5.51 18.55
N LEU A 237 3.48 -5.49 17.30
CA LEU A 237 4.19 -4.83 16.20
C LEU A 237 3.71 -3.40 16.01
N VAL A 238 4.60 -2.51 15.60
CA VAL A 238 4.30 -1.14 15.17
C VAL A 238 4.76 -0.99 13.72
N ILE A 239 3.83 -0.71 12.82
CA ILE A 239 4.04 -0.71 11.37
C ILE A 239 3.68 0.68 10.84
N CYS A 240 4.55 1.22 9.99
CA CYS A 240 4.40 2.57 9.46
C CYS A 240 3.62 2.58 8.15
N TYR A 241 2.62 3.45 8.04
CA TYR A 241 2.04 3.85 6.76
C TYR A 241 3.11 4.51 5.88
N MET A 242 3.12 4.18 4.58
CA MET A 242 4.02 4.78 3.60
C MET A 242 3.38 4.72 2.21
N SER A 243 2.95 5.86 1.68
CA SER A 243 2.52 5.97 0.28
C SER A 243 3.72 5.74 -0.65
N ILE A 244 3.55 4.85 -1.63
CA ILE A 244 4.58 4.55 -2.63
C ILE A 244 4.13 4.88 -4.06
N GLY A 245 2.83 4.88 -4.33
CA GLY A 245 2.26 5.24 -5.63
C GLY A 245 1.91 6.73 -5.79
N GLU A 246 2.00 7.52 -4.71
CA GLU A 246 1.82 8.97 -4.71
C GLU A 246 2.92 9.69 -3.91
N ALA A 247 3.19 10.94 -4.28
CA ALA A 247 3.97 11.90 -3.51
C ALA A 247 3.04 12.84 -2.75
N GLU A 248 3.33 13.09 -1.49
CA GLU A 248 2.57 13.94 -0.59
C GLU A 248 3.36 15.24 -0.36
N ASP A 249 2.78 16.40 -0.69
CA ASP A 249 3.50 17.69 -0.67
C ASP A 249 3.86 18.22 0.73
N TYR A 250 3.23 17.65 1.75
CA TYR A 250 3.52 17.90 3.16
C TYR A 250 4.63 16.99 3.73
N ARG A 251 5.20 16.08 2.95
CA ARG A 251 6.30 15.22 3.41
C ARG A 251 7.66 15.88 3.28
N TYR A 252 8.60 15.43 4.11
CA TYR A 252 9.98 15.93 4.16
C TYR A 252 10.75 15.85 2.83
N TYR A 253 10.37 14.94 1.94
CA TYR A 253 11.05 14.75 0.65
C TYR A 253 10.58 15.74 -0.41
N TRP A 254 9.42 16.37 -0.21
CA TRP A 254 8.87 17.32 -1.16
C TRP A 254 9.76 18.56 -1.24
N GLN A 255 10.07 18.98 -2.46
CA GLN A 255 10.84 20.20 -2.68
C GLN A 255 9.90 21.29 -3.17
N SER A 256 10.04 22.51 -2.66
CA SER A 256 9.16 23.64 -3.03
C SER A 256 9.15 24.01 -4.51
N THR A 257 10.12 23.52 -5.29
CA THR A 257 10.19 23.69 -6.75
C THR A 257 9.43 22.61 -7.54
N TRP A 258 8.97 21.55 -6.86
CA TRP A 258 8.20 20.47 -7.48
C TRP A 258 6.80 20.94 -7.84
N ARG A 259 6.33 20.44 -8.97
CA ARG A 259 5.00 20.66 -9.54
C ARG A 259 4.73 19.57 -10.58
N VAL A 260 3.49 19.44 -11.03
CA VAL A 260 3.15 18.54 -12.14
C VAL A 260 4.10 18.75 -13.33
N GLY A 261 4.71 17.66 -13.78
CA GLY A 261 5.71 17.61 -14.85
C GLY A 261 7.15 17.95 -14.44
N ASN A 262 7.40 18.35 -13.18
CA ASN A 262 8.74 18.66 -12.69
C ASN A 262 8.91 18.35 -11.19
N PRO A 263 9.66 17.31 -10.79
CA PRO A 263 10.39 16.37 -11.64
C PRO A 263 9.43 15.52 -12.49
N PRO A 264 9.92 14.85 -13.55
CA PRO A 264 9.07 14.11 -14.49
C PRO A 264 8.22 13.02 -13.84
N PHE A 265 8.62 12.54 -12.66
CA PHE A 265 7.84 11.55 -11.94
C PHE A 265 6.61 12.13 -11.24
N ILE A 266 6.43 13.46 -11.08
CA ILE A 266 5.19 14.06 -10.56
C ILE A 266 4.20 14.24 -11.72
N VAL A 267 3.13 13.45 -11.76
CA VAL A 267 2.28 13.31 -12.96
C VAL A 267 1.00 14.14 -12.90
N ALA A 268 0.25 14.02 -11.82
CA ALA A 268 -1.03 14.71 -11.64
C ALA A 268 -1.35 14.81 -10.16
N GLU A 269 -2.04 15.87 -9.74
CA GLU A 269 -2.62 15.93 -8.40
C GLU A 269 -3.83 14.98 -8.31
N ASN A 270 -3.99 14.29 -7.19
CA ASN A 270 -5.13 13.46 -6.90
C ASN A 270 -6.33 14.36 -6.54
N PRO A 271 -7.41 14.40 -7.33
CA PRO A 271 -8.52 15.32 -7.10
C PRO A 271 -9.30 15.00 -5.82
N ASP A 272 -9.26 13.74 -5.37
CA ASP A 272 -9.96 13.29 -4.16
C ASP A 272 -9.12 13.53 -2.90
N TRP A 273 -7.79 13.68 -3.06
CA TRP A 273 -6.84 13.87 -1.97
C TRP A 273 -5.86 15.03 -2.28
N PRO A 274 -6.30 16.29 -2.13
CA PRO A 274 -5.47 17.46 -2.39
C PRO A 274 -4.12 17.39 -1.68
N GLY A 275 -3.05 17.80 -2.37
CA GLY A 275 -1.67 17.68 -1.90
C GLY A 275 -1.02 16.31 -2.11
N ASN A 276 -1.76 15.32 -2.62
CA ASN A 276 -1.21 14.03 -3.07
C ASN A 276 -1.08 14.03 -4.59
N TYR A 277 0.01 13.49 -5.12
CA TYR A 277 0.34 13.54 -6.54
C TYR A 277 0.69 12.16 -7.06
N LYS A 278 0.00 11.70 -8.11
CA LYS A 278 0.33 10.47 -8.83
C LYS A 278 1.79 10.53 -9.27
N VAL A 279 2.55 9.46 -8.99
CA VAL A 279 3.94 9.37 -9.40
C VAL A 279 4.23 8.24 -10.37
N GLN A 280 5.17 8.47 -11.29
CA GLN A 280 5.78 7.40 -12.08
C GLN A 280 6.58 6.50 -11.14
N TYR A 281 5.93 5.57 -10.44
CA TYR A 281 6.56 4.77 -9.39
C TYR A 281 7.66 3.83 -9.91
N TRP A 282 7.76 3.64 -11.24
CA TRP A 282 8.88 2.96 -11.89
C TRP A 282 10.15 3.82 -12.00
N ASN A 283 10.02 5.15 -11.87
CA ASN A 283 11.11 6.11 -12.01
C ASN A 283 12.17 5.91 -10.92
N ALA A 284 13.45 5.93 -11.31
CA ALA A 284 14.57 5.67 -10.41
C ALA A 284 14.73 6.74 -9.31
N ASP A 285 14.45 8.01 -9.62
CA ASP A 285 14.57 9.10 -8.65
C ASP A 285 13.49 8.98 -7.56
N TRP A 286 12.26 8.63 -7.95
CA TRP A 286 11.21 8.31 -6.99
C TRP A 286 11.54 7.07 -6.15
N LYS A 287 11.98 5.98 -6.80
CA LYS A 287 12.42 4.76 -6.09
C LYS A 287 13.51 5.07 -5.06
N SER A 288 14.45 5.97 -5.38
CA SER A 288 15.54 6.41 -4.48
C SER A 288 15.05 7.22 -3.28
N ILE A 289 13.95 7.97 -3.41
CA ILE A 289 13.29 8.64 -2.27
C ILE A 289 12.71 7.60 -1.31
N ILE A 290 12.12 6.52 -1.84
CA ILE A 290 11.43 5.52 -1.03
C ILE A 290 12.40 4.49 -0.41
N TYR A 291 13.36 3.94 -1.17
CA TYR A 291 14.29 2.91 -0.67
C TYR A 291 15.69 2.97 -1.31
N GLY A 292 16.62 2.16 -0.81
CA GLY A 292 17.91 1.92 -1.46
C GLY A 292 19.10 2.72 -0.92
N ASN A 293 18.89 3.71 -0.05
CA ASN A 293 19.96 4.53 0.52
C ASN A 293 19.63 5.04 1.93
N ASP A 294 20.60 5.69 2.59
CA ASP A 294 20.46 6.12 3.99
C ASP A 294 19.51 7.32 4.20
N ALA A 295 19.17 8.05 3.13
CA ALA A 295 18.22 9.16 3.17
C ALA A 295 16.77 8.73 2.86
N SER A 296 16.58 7.50 2.40
CA SER A 296 15.31 7.01 1.87
C SER A 296 14.25 6.84 2.98
N TYR A 297 12.97 6.90 2.59
CA TYR A 297 11.86 6.79 3.54
C TYR A 297 11.90 5.46 4.31
N THR A 298 12.09 4.34 3.60
CA THR A 298 12.25 3.01 4.22
C THR A 298 13.39 2.97 5.24
N LYS A 299 14.50 3.70 5.03
CA LYS A 299 15.57 3.78 6.03
C LYS A 299 15.12 4.51 7.30
N LYS A 300 14.37 5.60 7.16
CA LYS A 300 13.81 6.34 8.30
C LYS A 300 12.91 5.46 9.16
N LEU A 301 12.07 4.62 8.54
CA LEU A 301 11.21 3.67 9.24
C LEU A 301 12.04 2.69 10.08
N ILE A 302 13.10 2.12 9.49
CA ILE A 302 14.01 1.19 10.17
C ILE A 302 14.74 1.88 11.33
N ASP A 303 15.25 3.09 11.12
CA ASP A 303 15.99 3.85 12.14
C ASP A 303 15.10 4.31 13.29
N SER A 304 13.81 4.56 13.03
CA SER A 304 12.80 4.82 14.06
C SER A 304 12.26 3.54 14.70
N HIS A 305 12.87 2.37 14.45
CA HIS A 305 12.49 1.08 15.03
C HIS A 305 11.07 0.59 14.66
N PHE A 306 10.48 1.02 13.54
CA PHE A 306 9.26 0.36 13.06
C PHE A 306 9.53 -1.11 12.70
N ASP A 307 8.55 -1.97 12.97
CA ASP A 307 8.61 -3.40 12.69
C ASP A 307 8.18 -3.75 11.26
N GLY A 308 7.70 -2.76 10.49
CA GLY A 308 7.28 -2.95 9.11
C GLY A 308 6.80 -1.69 8.42
N ALA A 309 6.46 -1.83 7.14
CA ALA A 309 5.81 -0.81 6.31
C ALA A 309 4.48 -1.34 5.74
N TYR A 310 3.45 -0.52 5.85
CA TYR A 310 2.14 -0.66 5.24
C TYR A 310 2.13 0.25 4.01
N LEU A 311 2.21 -0.36 2.82
CA LEU A 311 2.50 0.32 1.56
C LEU A 311 1.20 0.71 0.88
N ASP A 312 0.97 2.00 0.71
CA ASP A 312 -0.26 2.53 0.12
C ASP A 312 -0.07 2.97 -1.33
N ILE A 313 -1.20 3.10 -2.04
CA ILE A 313 -1.31 3.40 -3.47
C ILE A 313 -0.65 2.31 -4.33
N ILE A 314 -0.89 1.05 -3.96
CA ILE A 314 -0.47 -0.11 -4.74
C ILE A 314 -1.24 -0.18 -6.06
N ASP A 315 -2.53 0.15 -6.00
CA ASP A 315 -3.46 0.32 -7.13
C ASP A 315 -3.12 1.49 -8.07
N GLY A 316 -2.06 2.25 -7.78
CA GLY A 316 -1.55 3.29 -8.68
C GLY A 316 -1.27 2.81 -10.11
N PHE A 317 -1.10 1.50 -10.34
CA PHE A 317 -1.00 0.93 -11.68
C PHE A 317 -2.27 1.16 -12.52
N GLU A 318 -3.45 1.16 -11.91
CA GLU A 318 -4.73 1.34 -12.61
C GLU A 318 -4.83 2.72 -13.24
N TYR A 319 -4.29 3.74 -12.56
CA TYR A 319 -4.24 5.10 -13.11
C TYR A 319 -3.48 5.13 -14.44
N PHE A 320 -2.31 4.48 -14.51
CA PHE A 320 -1.47 4.49 -15.71
C PHE A 320 -1.90 3.49 -16.78
N GLU A 321 -2.64 2.44 -16.44
CA GLU A 321 -3.24 1.55 -17.44
C GLU A 321 -4.42 2.22 -18.16
N ASN A 322 -5.08 3.18 -17.50
CA ASN A 322 -6.26 3.87 -18.02
C ASN A 322 -5.98 5.26 -18.62
N ASN A 323 -4.73 5.75 -18.61
CA ASN A 323 -4.33 7.07 -19.12
C ASN A 323 -3.03 7.00 -19.95
#